data_AF-A0A921UMT6-F1
#
_entry.id   AF-A0A921UMT6-F1
#
_cell.length_a   1.000
_cell.length_b   1.000
_cell.length_c   1.000
_cell.angle_alpha   90.00
_cell.angle_beta   90.00
_cell.angle_gamma   90.00
#
_symmetry.space_group_name_H-M   'P 1'
#
loop_
_entity.id
_entity.type
_entity.pdbx_description
1 polymer ?
#
loop_
_entity_poly.entity_id
_entity_poly.type
_entity_poly.pdbx_seq_one_letter_code
_entity_poly.pdbx_strand_id
1 'polypeptide(L)'
;MFYLFSGANTVAVIMLALSGSARSNGALNAGYFCFQALLQAYDAAVQKKRPLLAMQALVIGALRSIFIFVPFFAFQAYGYLNICLHGSSEELRPWCKAKVPLLYGFIQSHYWGVGFLRYFQVKQLPNFLLASPVLSLAVYSIVHYTKLLHRLFQTSSIHKQIITALEERSVVSYRRSDDVTILSELSAGLTKKAQGNSTVKQRKSVAAETASATFHDTMSAKQNMEENQDACSILLLPFVLHLVFMTFTAFFVMHVQVSTRFLSASPPIYWAAAHILASPSRSSKRWGYLICVYFIAYILLGSLLFSNFYPFT
;
A
#
# COMPACT_ATOMS: atom_id res chain seq x y z
N MET A 1 3.73 3.11 -4.79
CA MET A 1 2.28 3.20 -4.51
C MET A 1 1.49 3.94 -5.57
N PHE A 2 1.86 5.18 -5.89
CA PHE A 2 1.19 5.95 -6.95
C PHE A 2 0.98 5.16 -8.25
N TYR A 3 2.02 4.53 -8.80
CA TYR A 3 1.91 3.70 -10.02
C TYR A 3 0.97 2.50 -9.88
N LEU A 4 0.88 1.91 -8.69
CA LEU A 4 -0.05 0.83 -8.40
C LEU A 4 -1.50 1.36 -8.42
N PHE A 5 -1.74 2.55 -7.86
CA PHE A 5 -3.05 3.24 -7.95
C PHE A 5 -3.40 3.58 -9.40
N SER A 6 -2.47 4.13 -10.15
CA SER A 6 -2.67 4.57 -11.55
C SER A 6 -2.82 3.43 -12.57
N GLY A 7 -2.67 2.17 -12.14
CA GLY A 7 -2.78 0.97 -13.00
C GLY A 7 -1.50 0.62 -13.77
N ALA A 8 -0.43 1.42 -13.64
CA ALA A 8 0.88 1.19 -14.23
C ALA A 8 1.65 0.10 -13.48
N ASN A 9 1.13 -1.13 -13.53
CA ASN A 9 1.59 -2.25 -12.72
C ASN A 9 3.04 -2.63 -13.01
N THR A 10 3.52 -2.51 -14.26
CA THR A 10 4.91 -2.84 -14.62
C THR A 10 5.92 -1.93 -13.91
N VAL A 11 5.70 -0.62 -13.96
CA VAL A 11 6.55 0.36 -13.26
C VAL A 11 6.49 0.15 -11.75
N ALA A 12 5.29 -0.13 -11.22
CA ALA A 12 5.10 -0.43 -9.81
C ALA A 12 5.90 -1.66 -9.37
N VAL A 13 5.87 -2.75 -10.15
CA VAL A 13 6.64 -3.98 -9.88
C VAL A 13 8.13 -3.69 -9.85
N ILE A 14 8.67 -3.00 -10.86
CA ILE A 14 10.11 -2.70 -10.93
C ILE A 14 10.55 -1.88 -9.72
N MET A 15 9.83 -0.80 -9.39
CA MET A 15 10.16 0.07 -8.27
C MET A 15 10.08 -0.66 -6.92
N LEU A 16 9.04 -1.49 -6.73
CA LEU A 16 8.88 -2.28 -5.50
C LEU A 16 9.94 -3.39 -5.39
N ALA A 17 10.32 -4.03 -6.49
CA ALA A 17 11.38 -5.04 -6.52
C ALA A 17 12.73 -4.44 -6.14
N LEU A 18 13.10 -3.30 -6.73
CA LEU A 18 14.36 -2.61 -6.45
C LEU A 18 14.45 -2.16 -4.98
N SER A 19 13.33 -1.76 -4.37
CA SER A 19 13.28 -1.37 -2.96
C SER A 19 13.63 -2.52 -1.99
N GLY A 20 13.53 -3.77 -2.43
CA GLY A 20 13.77 -4.97 -1.62
C GLY A 20 15.11 -5.68 -1.88
N SER A 21 16.02 -5.08 -2.66
CA SER A 21 17.25 -5.75 -3.10
C SER A 21 18.16 -6.19 -1.94
N ALA A 22 18.52 -5.28 -1.03
CA ALA A 22 19.44 -5.57 0.07
C ALA A 22 18.76 -6.07 1.36
N ARG A 23 17.42 -5.97 1.46
CA ARG A 23 16.68 -6.24 2.70
C ARG A 23 15.42 -7.05 2.43
N SER A 24 15.20 -8.10 3.24
CA SER A 24 14.05 -9.01 3.06
C SER A 24 12.69 -8.33 3.27
N ASN A 25 12.62 -7.18 3.94
CA ASN A 25 11.34 -6.49 4.18
C ASN A 25 10.62 -6.11 2.87
N GLY A 26 11.37 -5.86 1.79
CA GLY A 26 10.78 -5.55 0.49
C GLY A 26 10.05 -6.75 -0.15
N ALA A 27 10.32 -7.97 0.29
CA ALA A 27 9.59 -9.17 -0.15
C ALA A 27 8.10 -9.08 0.17
N LEU A 28 7.74 -8.42 1.28
CA LEU A 28 6.35 -8.27 1.68
C LEU A 28 5.56 -7.42 0.67
N ASN A 29 6.21 -6.56 -0.12
CA ASN A 29 5.55 -5.81 -1.20
C ASN A 29 4.89 -6.72 -2.25
N ALA A 30 5.32 -7.99 -2.37
CA ALA A 30 4.66 -8.98 -3.23
C ALA A 30 3.19 -9.21 -2.82
N GLY A 31 2.85 -8.94 -1.57
CA GLY A 31 1.49 -9.03 -1.05
C GLY A 31 0.50 -8.11 -1.77
N TYR A 32 0.91 -6.91 -2.22
CA TYR A 32 0.02 -6.02 -2.98
C TYR A 32 -0.51 -6.68 -4.25
N PHE A 33 0.38 -7.37 -4.99
CA PHE A 33 -0.01 -8.08 -6.21
C PHE A 33 -0.75 -9.39 -5.92
N CYS A 34 -0.39 -10.08 -4.83
CA CYS A 34 -1.04 -11.33 -4.42
C CYS A 34 -2.51 -11.08 -4.00
N PHE A 35 -2.76 -10.11 -3.11
CA PHE A 35 -4.12 -9.79 -2.67
C PHE A 35 -4.97 -9.23 -3.82
N GLN A 36 -4.37 -8.42 -4.71
CA GLN A 36 -5.06 -7.94 -5.91
C GLN A 36 -5.44 -9.10 -6.84
N ALA A 37 -4.53 -10.04 -7.10
CA ALA A 37 -4.78 -11.19 -7.96
C ALA A 37 -5.80 -12.16 -7.37
N LEU A 38 -5.76 -12.40 -6.06
CA LEU A 38 -6.74 -13.25 -5.37
C LEU A 38 -8.15 -12.68 -5.50
N LEU A 39 -8.30 -11.36 -5.35
CA LEU A 39 -9.59 -10.69 -5.48
C LEU A 39 -10.12 -10.73 -6.92
N GLN A 40 -9.25 -10.51 -7.92
CA GLN A 40 -9.60 -10.63 -9.34
C GLN A 40 -9.96 -12.07 -9.73
N ALA A 41 -9.25 -13.06 -9.18
CA ALA A 41 -9.53 -14.47 -9.43
C ALA A 41 -10.85 -14.91 -8.80
N TYR A 42 -11.14 -14.44 -7.59
CA TYR A 42 -12.42 -14.69 -6.92
C TYR A 42 -13.59 -14.16 -7.77
N ASP A 43 -13.50 -12.91 -8.24
CA ASP A 43 -14.50 -12.31 -9.12
C ASP A 43 -14.72 -13.15 -10.39
N ALA A 44 -13.63 -13.42 -11.13
CA ALA A 44 -13.69 -14.14 -12.38
C ALA A 44 -14.25 -15.57 -12.23
N ALA A 45 -13.91 -16.26 -11.14
CA ALA A 45 -14.35 -17.63 -10.88
C ALA A 45 -15.79 -17.71 -10.40
N VAL A 46 -16.15 -16.91 -9.39
CA VAL A 46 -17.44 -17.04 -8.70
C VAL A 46 -18.55 -16.30 -9.43
N GLN A 47 -18.26 -15.15 -10.02
CA GLN A 47 -19.29 -14.22 -10.50
C GLN A 47 -19.42 -14.24 -12.01
N LYS A 48 -18.28 -14.12 -12.70
CA LYS A 48 -18.25 -14.20 -14.16
C LYS A 48 -18.34 -15.65 -14.66
N LYS A 49 -18.17 -16.64 -13.77
CA LYS A 49 -18.12 -18.08 -14.07
C LYS A 49 -17.12 -18.40 -15.19
N ARG A 50 -16.03 -17.65 -15.26
CA ARG A 50 -14.96 -17.76 -16.28
C ARG A 50 -13.67 -18.23 -15.60
N PRO A 51 -13.49 -19.54 -15.36
CA PRO A 51 -12.33 -20.06 -14.63
C PRO A 51 -11.00 -19.78 -15.34
N LEU A 52 -11.01 -19.69 -16.67
CA LEU A 52 -9.80 -19.36 -17.44
C LEU A 52 -9.29 -17.95 -17.13
N LEU A 53 -10.19 -16.97 -16.99
CA LEU A 53 -9.83 -15.59 -16.65
C LEU A 53 -9.34 -15.50 -15.20
N ALA A 54 -9.93 -16.29 -14.30
CA ALA A 54 -9.46 -16.43 -12.93
C ALA A 54 -8.03 -17.00 -12.87
N MET A 55 -7.77 -18.06 -13.65
CA MET A 55 -6.44 -18.66 -13.76
C MET A 55 -5.43 -17.66 -14.32
N GLN A 56 -5.78 -16.93 -15.38
CA GLN A 56 -4.92 -15.87 -15.93
C GLN A 56 -4.59 -14.79 -14.89
N ALA A 57 -5.57 -14.34 -14.10
CA ALA A 57 -5.34 -13.36 -13.04
C ALA A 57 -4.37 -13.89 -11.96
N LEU A 58 -4.51 -15.15 -11.55
CA LEU A 58 -3.60 -15.80 -10.61
C LEU A 58 -2.18 -15.94 -11.17
N VAL A 59 -2.04 -16.35 -12.43
CA VAL A 59 -0.72 -16.48 -13.07
C VAL A 59 -0.03 -15.13 -13.21
N ILE A 60 -0.73 -14.10 -13.68
CA ILE A 60 -0.17 -12.74 -13.79
C ILE A 60 0.22 -12.21 -12.40
N GLY A 61 -0.63 -12.43 -11.40
CA GLY A 61 -0.35 -12.11 -10.01
C GLY A 61 0.91 -12.80 -9.49
N ALA A 62 1.01 -14.11 -9.69
CA ALA A 62 2.15 -14.91 -9.26
C ALA A 62 3.45 -14.47 -9.94
N LEU A 63 3.44 -14.25 -11.26
CA LEU A 63 4.61 -13.77 -12.00
C LEU A 63 5.09 -12.41 -11.48
N ARG A 64 4.16 -11.47 -11.25
CA ARG A 64 4.49 -10.15 -10.67
C ARG A 64 5.06 -10.29 -9.26
N SER A 65 4.46 -11.13 -8.41
CA SER A 65 4.96 -11.40 -7.06
C SER A 65 6.35 -12.04 -7.08
N ILE A 66 6.61 -13.02 -7.96
CA ILE A 66 7.93 -13.66 -8.11
C ILE A 66 8.98 -12.62 -8.51
N PHE A 67 8.64 -11.71 -9.42
CA PHE A 67 9.57 -10.67 -9.88
C PHE A 67 10.03 -9.73 -8.74
N ILE A 68 9.19 -9.51 -7.72
CA ILE A 68 9.58 -8.73 -6.53
C ILE A 68 10.76 -9.37 -5.78
N PHE A 69 10.88 -10.70 -5.80
CA PHE A 69 11.94 -11.42 -5.09
C PHE A 69 13.26 -11.48 -5.87
N VAL A 70 13.25 -11.25 -7.20
CA VAL A 70 14.43 -11.43 -8.05
C VAL A 70 15.63 -10.59 -7.58
N PRO A 71 15.50 -9.27 -7.29
CA PRO A 71 16.64 -8.48 -6.82
C PRO A 71 17.18 -8.94 -5.47
N PHE A 72 16.31 -9.42 -4.58
CA PHE A 72 16.72 -9.94 -3.27
C PHE A 72 17.57 -11.20 -3.43
N PHE A 73 17.11 -12.17 -4.22
CA PHE A 73 17.86 -13.40 -4.46
C PHE A 73 19.14 -13.15 -5.27
N ALA A 74 19.14 -12.20 -6.20
CA ALA A 74 20.36 -11.78 -6.89
C ALA A 74 21.40 -11.24 -5.90
N PHE A 75 20.98 -10.44 -4.92
CA PHE A 75 21.88 -9.94 -3.87
C PHE A 75 22.38 -11.07 -2.94
N GLN A 76 21.53 -12.04 -2.59
CA GLN A 76 21.96 -13.22 -1.82
C GLN A 76 22.99 -14.05 -2.60
N ALA A 77 22.76 -14.27 -3.89
CA ALA A 77 23.67 -15.00 -4.77
C ALA A 77 25.01 -14.26 -4.92
N TYR A 78 24.98 -12.93 -5.10
CA TYR A 78 26.18 -12.10 -5.11
C TYR A 78 26.99 -12.26 -3.81
N GLY A 79 26.34 -12.22 -2.64
CA GLY A 79 27.00 -12.45 -1.35
C GLY A 79 27.60 -13.85 -1.22
N TYR A 80 26.90 -14.87 -1.69
CA TYR A 80 27.39 -16.26 -1.72
C TYR A 80 28.62 -16.43 -2.62
N LEU A 81 28.57 -15.90 -3.85
CA LEU A 81 29.68 -15.97 -4.81
C LEU A 81 30.95 -15.32 -4.25
N ASN A 82 30.84 -14.15 -3.63
CA ASN A 82 32.01 -13.42 -3.13
C ASN A 82 32.58 -14.00 -1.83
N ILE A 83 31.71 -14.44 -0.90
CA ILE A 83 32.16 -14.86 0.44
C ILE A 83 32.42 -16.38 0.52
N CYS A 84 31.56 -17.20 -0.08
CA CYS A 84 31.64 -18.65 0.06
C CYS A 84 32.45 -19.32 -1.06
N LEU A 85 32.43 -18.79 -2.29
CA LEU A 85 33.13 -19.36 -3.45
C LEU A 85 34.49 -18.70 -3.71
N HIS A 86 34.56 -17.37 -3.72
CA HIS A 86 35.79 -16.62 -3.99
C HIS A 86 36.48 -16.08 -2.73
N GLY A 87 35.98 -16.44 -1.54
CA GLY A 87 36.53 -15.98 -0.27
C GLY A 87 37.84 -16.70 0.07
N SER A 88 38.89 -15.95 0.37
CA SER A 88 40.23 -16.47 0.72
C SER A 88 40.38 -16.87 2.21
N SER A 89 39.30 -16.90 2.99
CA SER A 89 39.36 -17.27 4.41
C SER A 89 39.46 -18.79 4.58
N GLU A 90 40.45 -19.24 5.36
CA GLU A 90 40.68 -20.67 5.67
C GLU A 90 39.48 -21.34 6.37
N GLU A 91 38.62 -20.55 7.04
CA GLU A 91 37.36 -21.03 7.61
C GLU A 91 36.13 -20.46 6.88
N LEU A 92 35.38 -21.35 6.20
CA LEU A 92 34.08 -21.01 5.63
C LEU A 92 33.08 -20.64 6.72
N ARG A 93 32.33 -19.55 6.49
CA ARG A 93 31.26 -19.11 7.40
C ARG A 93 30.19 -20.21 7.57
N PRO A 94 29.60 -20.36 8.78
CA PRO A 94 28.64 -21.43 9.06
C PRO A 94 27.42 -21.47 8.12
N TRP A 95 26.98 -20.30 7.65
CA TRP A 95 25.84 -20.19 6.73
C TRP A 95 26.15 -20.67 5.31
N CYS A 96 27.43 -20.71 4.89
CA CYS A 96 27.83 -21.31 3.61
C CYS A 96 27.60 -22.84 3.61
N LYS A 97 27.64 -23.48 4.79
CA LYS A 97 27.45 -24.94 4.96
C LYS A 97 25.98 -25.32 5.20
N ALA A 98 25.08 -24.36 5.31
CA ALA A 98 23.66 -24.61 5.55
C ALA A 98 22.97 -25.17 4.30
N LYS A 99 21.89 -25.95 4.49
CA LYS A 99 21.07 -26.51 3.40
C LYS A 99 20.58 -25.45 2.41
N VAL A 100 20.32 -24.23 2.90
CA VAL A 100 20.02 -23.06 2.08
C VAL A 100 20.95 -21.92 2.52
N PRO A 101 21.98 -21.56 1.72
CA PRO A 101 22.99 -20.58 2.12
C PRO A 101 22.49 -19.14 1.97
N LEU A 102 21.62 -18.71 2.88
CA LEU A 102 21.07 -17.35 2.93
C LEU A 102 21.89 -16.46 3.86
N LEU A 103 22.74 -15.60 3.26
CA LEU A 103 23.52 -14.59 3.96
C LEU A 103 22.64 -13.73 4.88
N TYR A 104 21.54 -13.18 4.35
CA TYR A 104 20.69 -12.27 5.11
C TYR A 104 19.95 -12.97 6.26
N GLY A 105 19.50 -14.21 6.07
CA GLY A 105 18.87 -15.00 7.13
C GLY A 105 19.81 -15.28 8.30
N PHE A 106 21.09 -15.56 8.00
CA PHE A 106 22.12 -15.69 9.02
C PHE A 106 22.34 -14.39 9.79
N ILE A 107 22.46 -13.26 9.09
CA ILE A 107 22.65 -11.94 9.72
C ILE A 107 21.46 -11.59 10.63
N GLN A 108 20.25 -11.80 10.13
CA GLN A 108 19.01 -11.54 10.87
C GLN A 108 18.95 -12.32 12.18
N SER A 109 19.27 -13.62 12.16
CA SER A 109 19.20 -14.46 13.35
C SER A 109 20.38 -14.23 14.30
N HIS A 110 21.61 -14.24 13.77
CA HIS A 110 22.83 -14.26 14.57
C HIS A 110 23.19 -12.89 15.17
N TYR A 111 23.10 -11.81 14.38
CA TYR A 111 23.51 -10.48 14.84
C TYR A 111 22.33 -9.64 15.33
N TRP A 112 21.16 -9.77 14.68
CA TRP A 112 20.02 -8.93 15.03
C TRP A 112 19.01 -9.62 15.96
N GLY A 113 19.10 -10.94 16.15
CA GLY A 113 18.14 -11.67 16.98
C GLY A 113 16.69 -11.61 16.46
N VAL A 114 16.50 -11.44 15.15
CA VAL A 114 15.17 -11.43 14.51
C VAL A 114 14.56 -12.84 14.58
N GLY A 115 13.27 -12.90 14.87
CA GLY A 115 12.52 -14.15 14.91
C GLY A 115 11.15 -13.94 15.55
N PHE A 116 10.30 -14.96 15.44
CA PHE A 116 8.96 -14.93 16.02
C PHE A 116 9.05 -14.71 17.54
N LEU A 117 8.44 -13.62 18.01
CA LEU A 117 8.38 -13.18 19.40
C LEU A 117 9.73 -12.95 20.13
N ARG A 118 10.88 -13.08 19.45
CA ARG A 118 12.21 -12.89 20.07
C ARG A 118 12.43 -11.49 20.64
N TYR A 119 11.71 -10.50 20.12
CA TYR A 119 11.86 -9.10 20.53
C TYR A 119 11.07 -8.72 21.80
N PHE A 120 10.14 -9.56 22.25
CA PHE A 120 9.31 -9.28 23.43
C PHE A 120 10.10 -9.50 24.72
N GLN A 121 10.97 -8.54 25.05
CA GLN A 121 11.73 -8.50 26.30
C GLN A 121 11.38 -7.25 27.08
N VAL A 122 11.35 -7.33 28.42
CA VAL A 122 11.05 -6.19 29.30
C VAL A 122 12.00 -5.02 29.06
N LYS A 123 13.28 -5.31 28.75
CA LYS A 123 14.29 -4.30 28.41
C LYS A 123 13.94 -3.45 27.18
N GLN A 124 13.07 -3.95 26.31
CA GLN A 124 12.66 -3.27 25.07
C GLN A 124 11.41 -2.40 25.25
N LEU A 125 10.80 -2.38 26.44
CA LEU A 125 9.59 -1.61 26.72
C LEU A 125 9.72 -0.11 26.36
N PRO A 126 10.85 0.58 26.62
CA PRO A 126 11.03 1.96 26.18
C PRO A 126 10.94 2.13 24.65
N ASN A 127 11.42 1.16 23.88
CA ASN A 127 11.35 1.20 22.41
C ASN A 127 9.90 1.03 21.91
N PHE A 128 9.08 0.26 22.61
CA PHE A 128 7.63 0.18 22.31
C PHE A 128 6.91 1.49 22.62
N LEU A 129 7.30 2.22 23.67
CA LEU A 129 6.76 3.54 23.97
C LEU A 129 7.12 4.55 22.88
N LEU A 130 8.38 4.55 22.42
CA LEU A 130 8.81 5.39 21.29
C LEU A 130 8.05 5.05 20.01
N ALA A 131 7.78 3.77 19.75
CA ALA A 131 7.03 3.35 18.57
C ALA A 131 5.51 3.56 18.63
N SER A 132 4.99 3.94 19.80
CA SER A 132 3.54 4.03 20.02
C SER A 132 2.76 4.96 19.07
N PRO A 133 3.30 6.05 18.46
CA PRO A 133 2.54 6.82 17.47
C PRO A 133 2.13 6.02 16.25
N VAL A 134 3.10 5.31 15.67
CA VAL A 134 2.85 4.52 14.46
C VAL A 134 2.03 3.29 14.79
N LEU A 135 2.31 2.63 15.92
CA LEU A 135 1.58 1.44 16.35
C LEU A 135 0.11 1.76 16.69
N SER A 136 -0.14 2.84 17.43
CA SER A 136 -1.52 3.25 17.77
C SER A 136 -2.31 3.64 16.53
N LEU A 137 -1.69 4.35 15.57
CA LEU A 137 -2.34 4.70 14.32
C LEU A 137 -2.57 3.47 13.42
N ALA A 138 -1.65 2.51 13.40
CA ALA A 138 -1.84 1.24 12.69
C ALA A 138 -2.99 0.43 13.29
N VAL A 139 -3.05 0.29 14.63
CA VAL A 139 -4.15 -0.40 15.32
C VAL A 139 -5.49 0.31 15.04
N TYR A 140 -5.53 1.63 15.15
CA TYR A 140 -6.72 2.41 14.81
C TYR A 140 -7.14 2.17 13.35
N SER A 141 -6.20 2.22 12.42
CA SER A 141 -6.46 2.02 10.98
C SER A 141 -7.06 0.64 10.75
N ILE A 142 -6.49 -0.40 11.35
CA ILE A 142 -7.01 -1.77 11.27
C ILE A 142 -8.43 -1.83 11.83
N VAL A 143 -8.67 -1.35 13.05
CA VAL A 143 -10.01 -1.39 13.65
C VAL A 143 -11.04 -0.63 12.80
N HIS A 144 -10.66 0.54 12.28
CA HIS A 144 -11.49 1.34 11.38
C HIS A 144 -11.83 0.57 10.10
N TYR A 145 -10.83 0.03 9.42
CA TYR A 145 -11.03 -0.70 8.18
C TYR A 145 -11.72 -2.05 8.37
N THR A 146 -11.48 -2.76 9.47
CA THR A 146 -12.19 -4.01 9.79
C THR A 146 -13.66 -3.73 10.07
N LYS A 147 -14.00 -2.65 10.79
CA LYS A 147 -15.39 -2.24 10.98
C LYS A 147 -16.06 -1.82 9.67
N LEU A 148 -15.34 -1.08 8.84
CA LEU A 148 -15.80 -0.70 7.50
C LEU A 148 -16.07 -1.95 6.66
N LEU A 149 -15.12 -2.87 6.61
CA LEU A 149 -15.23 -4.12 5.87
C LEU A 149 -16.38 -5.00 6.40
N HIS A 150 -16.51 -5.11 7.73
CA HIS A 150 -17.61 -5.84 8.37
C HIS A 150 -18.97 -5.24 8.04
N ARG A 151 -19.10 -3.91 8.03
CA ARG A 151 -20.32 -3.22 7.59
C ARG A 151 -20.60 -3.48 6.12
N LEU A 152 -19.59 -3.35 5.24
CA LEU A 152 -19.71 -3.65 3.82
C LEU A 152 -20.16 -5.11 3.56
N PHE A 153 -19.71 -6.05 4.38
CA PHE A 153 -20.19 -7.44 4.33
C PHE A 153 -21.58 -7.65 4.93
N GLN A 154 -22.02 -6.80 5.88
CA GLN A 154 -23.32 -6.91 6.55
C GLN A 154 -24.47 -6.20 5.83
N THR A 155 -24.25 -5.07 5.14
CA THR A 155 -25.35 -4.19 4.69
C THR A 155 -26.04 -4.63 3.41
N SER A 156 -25.39 -5.29 2.43
CA SER A 156 -26.10 -5.79 1.26
C SER A 156 -25.24 -6.73 0.39
N SER A 157 -25.93 -7.41 -0.53
CA SER A 157 -25.51 -8.05 -1.77
C SER A 157 -24.56 -7.17 -2.64
N ILE A 158 -23.37 -6.83 -2.12
CA ILE A 158 -22.41 -5.84 -2.66
C ILE A 158 -21.25 -6.49 -3.43
N HIS A 159 -21.19 -7.83 -3.46
CA HIS A 159 -20.18 -8.53 -4.25
C HIS A 159 -20.18 -8.06 -5.73
N LYS A 160 -21.36 -7.82 -6.30
CA LYS A 160 -21.51 -7.25 -7.66
C LYS A 160 -20.96 -5.82 -7.81
N GLN A 161 -21.11 -4.94 -6.82
CA GLN A 161 -20.62 -3.56 -6.89
C GLN A 161 -19.10 -3.47 -6.67
N ILE A 162 -18.54 -4.33 -5.82
CA ILE A 162 -17.09 -4.51 -5.68
C ILE A 162 -16.45 -4.83 -7.02
N ILE A 163 -17.15 -5.65 -7.79
CA ILE A 163 -16.71 -6.16 -9.09
C ILE A 163 -16.82 -5.11 -10.18
N THR A 164 -17.92 -4.35 -10.26
CA THR A 164 -18.07 -3.29 -11.26
C THR A 164 -16.98 -2.22 -11.12
N ALA A 165 -16.62 -1.84 -9.88
CA ALA A 165 -15.54 -0.88 -9.63
C ALA A 165 -14.14 -1.45 -9.96
N LEU A 166 -13.92 -2.76 -9.75
CA LEU A 166 -12.69 -3.44 -10.20
C LEU A 166 -12.63 -3.57 -11.74
N GLU A 167 -13.77 -3.73 -12.40
CA GLU A 167 -13.91 -3.86 -13.85
C GLU A 167 -13.64 -2.53 -14.56
N GLU A 168 -14.17 -1.41 -14.07
CA GLU A 168 -13.82 -0.06 -14.58
C GLU A 168 -12.30 0.20 -14.49
N ARG A 169 -11.64 -0.24 -13.41
CA ARG A 169 -10.18 -0.13 -13.28
C ARG A 169 -9.41 -0.99 -14.27
N SER A 170 -9.91 -2.19 -14.57
CA SER A 170 -9.30 -3.07 -15.57
C SER A 170 -9.44 -2.52 -17.00
N VAL A 171 -10.59 -1.93 -17.32
CA VAL A 171 -10.88 -1.31 -18.62
C VAL A 171 -10.06 -0.03 -18.82
N VAL A 172 -9.92 0.82 -17.79
CA VAL A 172 -9.03 1.99 -17.84
C VAL A 172 -7.55 1.59 -17.98
N SER A 173 -7.14 0.49 -17.33
CA SER A 173 -5.77 -0.02 -17.47
C SER A 173 -5.49 -0.61 -18.86
N TYR A 174 -6.50 -1.17 -19.53
CA TYR A 174 -6.38 -1.72 -20.89
C TYR A 174 -6.41 -0.60 -21.94
N ARG A 175 -7.37 0.32 -21.83
CA ARG A 175 -7.50 1.49 -22.72
C ARG A 175 -6.27 2.41 -22.67
N ARG A 176 -5.62 2.56 -21.51
CA ARG A 176 -4.36 3.30 -21.38
C ARG A 176 -3.16 2.59 -22.02
N SER A 177 -3.20 1.27 -22.14
CA SER A 177 -2.18 0.50 -22.84
C SER A 177 -2.31 0.65 -24.35
N ASP A 178 -3.55 0.67 -24.87
CA ASP A 178 -3.85 0.93 -26.28
C ASP A 178 -3.57 2.40 -26.66
N ASP A 179 -3.89 3.36 -25.79
CA ASP A 179 -3.61 4.78 -26.03
C ASP A 179 -2.11 5.08 -26.10
N VAL A 180 -1.25 4.34 -25.38
CA VAL A 180 0.22 4.46 -25.49
C VAL A 180 0.74 3.90 -26.82
N THR A 181 0.09 2.85 -27.36
CA THR A 181 0.39 2.33 -28.70
C THR A 181 -0.05 3.30 -29.79
N ILE A 182 -1.24 3.90 -29.64
CA ILE A 182 -1.78 4.90 -30.58
C ILE A 182 -1.01 6.23 -30.52
N LEU A 183 -0.53 6.68 -29.35
CA LEU A 183 0.28 7.90 -29.25
C LEU A 183 1.67 7.74 -29.90
N SER A 184 2.22 6.52 -29.91
CA SER A 184 3.46 6.21 -30.61
C SER A 184 3.28 6.21 -32.14
N GLU A 185 2.10 5.86 -32.64
CA GLU A 185 1.76 5.95 -34.07
C GLU A 185 1.39 7.39 -34.50
N LEU A 186 0.70 8.16 -33.65
CA LEU A 186 0.38 9.57 -33.92
C LEU A 186 1.61 10.48 -33.87
N SER A 187 2.60 10.18 -33.03
CA SER A 187 3.88 10.91 -33.00
C SER A 187 4.69 10.74 -34.29
N ALA A 188 4.49 9.66 -35.05
CA ALA A 188 5.09 9.47 -36.37
C ALA A 188 4.31 10.21 -37.48
N GLY A 189 3.05 10.56 -37.25
CA GLY A 189 2.17 11.22 -38.22
C GLY A 189 2.06 12.75 -38.12
N LEU A 190 2.46 13.37 -37.00
CA LEU A 190 2.17 14.79 -36.74
C LEU A 190 3.22 15.82 -37.23
N THR A 191 4.25 15.42 -37.97
CA THR A 191 5.22 16.38 -38.57
C THR A 191 4.73 17.04 -39.87
N LYS A 192 3.47 16.83 -40.30
CA LYS A 192 2.93 17.48 -41.51
C LYS A 192 1.45 17.88 -41.39
N LYS A 193 1.14 18.98 -40.69
CA LYS A 193 0.28 20.07 -41.23
C LYS A 193 0.05 21.18 -40.20
N ALA A 194 0.24 22.40 -40.67
CA ALA A 194 0.02 23.67 -39.99
C ALA A 194 -1.42 24.18 -40.13
N GLN A 195 -1.71 25.20 -39.31
CA GLN A 195 -2.56 26.38 -39.58
C GLN A 195 -4.05 26.35 -39.19
N GLY A 196 -4.48 27.29 -38.33
CA GLY A 196 -5.86 27.82 -38.31
C GLY A 196 -6.42 28.36 -36.97
N ASN A 197 -6.62 29.68 -36.90
CA ASN A 197 -7.20 30.49 -35.80
C ASN A 197 -8.69 30.20 -35.45
N SER A 198 -9.12 30.48 -34.20
CA SER A 198 -9.97 31.66 -33.81
C SER A 198 -10.83 31.52 -32.51
N THR A 199 -10.62 32.49 -31.62
CA THR A 199 -11.47 33.26 -30.66
C THR A 199 -12.91 32.89 -30.20
N VAL A 200 -13.07 32.84 -28.85
CA VAL A 200 -13.97 33.59 -27.92
C VAL A 200 -15.49 33.78 -28.19
N LYS A 201 -16.34 33.41 -27.20
CA LYS A 201 -17.50 34.24 -26.72
C LYS A 201 -18.11 33.78 -25.37
N GLN A 202 -18.64 34.75 -24.65
CA GLN A 202 -19.08 34.80 -23.24
C GLN A 202 -20.59 35.10 -23.16
N ARG A 203 -21.35 34.56 -22.17
CA ARG A 203 -22.38 35.31 -21.40
C ARG A 203 -22.99 34.53 -20.22
N LYS A 204 -23.63 35.33 -19.35
CA LYS A 204 -24.00 35.24 -17.93
C LYS A 204 -25.52 35.42 -17.81
N SER A 205 -26.20 34.74 -16.87
CA SER A 205 -27.25 35.28 -15.94
C SER A 205 -28.11 34.18 -15.30
N VAL A 206 -28.11 34.01 -13.97
CA VAL A 206 -29.12 34.47 -12.95
C VAL A 206 -30.45 33.70 -12.94
N ALA A 207 -30.69 32.95 -11.84
CA ALA A 207 -31.99 32.67 -11.20
C ALA A 207 -31.64 32.10 -9.79
N ALA A 208 -31.95 32.70 -8.64
CA ALA A 208 -33.25 33.14 -8.11
C ALA A 208 -34.28 31.99 -7.98
N GLU A 209 -33.88 30.91 -7.31
CA GLU A 209 -34.80 29.92 -6.72
C GLU A 209 -34.08 29.23 -5.53
N THR A 210 -33.99 29.96 -4.42
CA THR A 210 -33.32 29.51 -3.19
C THR A 210 -34.28 29.70 -2.03
N ALA A 211 -35.21 28.76 -1.84
CA ALA A 211 -35.96 28.64 -0.58
C ALA A 211 -36.65 27.29 -0.36
N SER A 212 -36.92 26.50 -1.40
CA SER A 212 -37.57 25.17 -1.27
C SER A 212 -36.63 23.98 -1.54
N ALA A 213 -35.38 24.21 -1.97
CA ALA A 213 -34.44 23.18 -2.39
C ALA A 213 -33.59 22.58 -1.24
N THR A 214 -33.60 23.20 -0.05
CA THR A 214 -32.61 22.89 1.01
C THR A 214 -32.85 21.54 1.72
N PHE A 215 -34.08 20.99 1.68
CA PHE A 215 -34.39 19.71 2.34
C PHE A 215 -34.17 18.49 1.44
N HIS A 216 -34.42 18.60 0.13
CA HIS A 216 -34.23 17.52 -0.84
C HIS A 216 -32.75 17.37 -1.25
N ASP A 217 -32.00 18.48 -1.29
CA ASP A 217 -30.55 18.47 -1.58
C ASP A 217 -29.74 17.82 -0.45
N THR A 218 -30.19 17.90 0.81
CA THR A 218 -29.46 17.31 1.94
C THR A 218 -29.56 15.77 1.95
N MET A 219 -30.68 15.18 1.51
CA MET A 219 -30.80 13.72 1.38
C MET A 219 -30.06 13.19 0.15
N SER A 220 -30.14 13.89 -0.99
CA SER A 220 -29.41 13.53 -2.22
C SER A 220 -27.90 13.68 -2.04
N ALA A 221 -27.42 14.74 -1.40
CA ALA A 221 -25.99 14.91 -1.11
C ALA A 221 -25.47 13.88 -0.11
N LYS A 222 -26.28 13.44 0.86
CA LYS A 222 -25.90 12.42 1.84
C LYS A 222 -25.88 11.01 1.21
N GLN A 223 -26.83 10.70 0.32
CA GLN A 223 -26.81 9.46 -0.47
C GLN A 223 -25.67 9.45 -1.49
N ASN A 224 -25.43 10.54 -2.22
CA ASN A 224 -24.30 10.66 -3.15
C ASN A 224 -22.94 10.67 -2.43
N MET A 225 -22.87 11.14 -1.18
CA MET A 225 -21.68 11.02 -0.33
C MET A 225 -21.49 9.58 0.18
N GLU A 226 -22.55 8.90 0.63
CA GLU A 226 -22.47 7.50 1.09
C GLU A 226 -22.13 6.54 -0.07
N GLU A 227 -22.71 6.74 -1.25
CA GLU A 227 -22.45 5.91 -2.44
C GLU A 227 -21.03 6.09 -3.00
N ASN A 228 -20.51 7.33 -3.03
CA ASN A 228 -19.10 7.59 -3.38
C ASN A 228 -18.11 7.11 -2.30
N GLN A 229 -18.50 7.18 -1.02
CA GLN A 229 -17.70 6.70 0.09
C GLN A 229 -17.58 5.17 0.05
N ASP A 230 -18.66 4.46 -0.30
CA ASP A 230 -18.69 3.01 -0.41
C ASP A 230 -17.89 2.50 -1.63
N ALA A 231 -18.02 3.16 -2.80
CA ALA A 231 -17.22 2.83 -3.98
C ALA A 231 -15.71 3.06 -3.77
N CYS A 232 -15.34 4.15 -3.09
CA CYS A 232 -13.95 4.41 -2.72
C CYS A 232 -13.43 3.34 -1.73
N SER A 233 -14.22 3.00 -0.71
CA SER A 233 -13.86 2.02 0.33
C SER A 233 -13.57 0.61 -0.24
N ILE A 234 -14.24 0.24 -1.32
CA ILE A 234 -14.07 -1.02 -2.05
C ILE A 234 -12.71 -1.09 -2.77
N LEU A 235 -12.29 0.00 -3.41
CA LEU A 235 -11.02 0.09 -4.14
C LEU A 235 -9.81 -0.06 -3.20
N LEU A 236 -10.00 0.32 -1.93
CA LEU A 236 -9.00 0.18 -0.87
C LEU A 236 -8.84 -1.26 -0.34
N LEU A 237 -9.75 -2.18 -0.64
CA LEU A 237 -9.76 -3.53 -0.06
C LEU A 237 -8.43 -4.30 -0.13
N PRO A 238 -7.77 -4.44 -1.30
CA PRO A 238 -6.49 -5.15 -1.37
C PRO A 238 -5.39 -4.45 -0.56
N PHE A 239 -5.44 -3.12 -0.44
CA PHE A 239 -4.49 -2.34 0.37
C PHE A 239 -4.72 -2.52 1.86
N VAL A 240 -5.97 -2.64 2.28
CA VAL A 240 -6.36 -2.91 3.66
C VAL A 240 -5.94 -4.32 4.07
N LEU A 241 -6.25 -5.34 3.26
CA LEU A 241 -5.84 -6.73 3.51
C LEU A 241 -4.31 -6.82 3.62
N HIS A 242 -3.62 -6.12 2.74
CA HIS A 242 -2.18 -6.03 2.80
C HIS A 242 -1.69 -5.31 4.06
N LEU A 243 -2.29 -4.19 4.46
CA LEU A 243 -1.93 -3.49 5.70
C LEU A 243 -2.10 -4.40 6.94
N VAL A 244 -3.17 -5.20 7.00
CA VAL A 244 -3.39 -6.15 8.10
C VAL A 244 -2.27 -7.20 8.13
N PHE A 245 -1.95 -7.80 6.97
CA PHE A 245 -0.86 -8.76 6.85
C PHE A 245 0.51 -8.16 7.25
N MET A 246 0.78 -6.94 6.81
CA MET A 246 2.02 -6.21 7.12
C MET A 246 2.13 -5.89 8.60
N THR A 247 1.05 -5.42 9.22
CA THR A 247 1.03 -5.09 10.64
C THR A 247 1.16 -6.33 11.51
N PHE A 248 0.52 -7.43 11.13
CA PHE A 248 0.71 -8.72 11.78
C PHE A 248 2.18 -9.16 11.73
N THR A 249 2.77 -9.15 10.54
CA THR A 249 4.18 -9.54 10.36
C THR A 249 5.13 -8.62 11.13
N ALA A 250 4.88 -7.32 11.10
CA ALA A 250 5.66 -6.33 11.84
C ALA A 250 5.60 -6.57 13.36
N PHE A 251 4.41 -6.81 13.90
CA PHE A 251 4.22 -7.03 15.34
C PHE A 251 4.91 -8.31 15.84
N PHE A 252 4.81 -9.42 15.11
CA PHE A 252 5.28 -10.72 15.60
C PHE A 252 6.75 -11.02 15.28
N VAL A 253 7.30 -10.45 14.20
CA VAL A 253 8.59 -10.88 13.64
C VAL A 253 9.61 -9.75 13.56
N MET A 254 9.18 -8.49 13.43
CA MET A 254 10.10 -7.37 13.26
C MET A 254 10.44 -6.68 14.57
N HIS A 255 11.66 -6.16 14.66
CA HIS A 255 12.02 -5.17 15.69
C HIS A 255 11.12 -3.96 15.58
N VAL A 256 10.76 -3.35 16.72
CA VAL A 256 9.83 -2.23 16.72
C VAL A 256 10.36 -1.03 15.92
N GLN A 257 11.69 -0.83 15.93
CA GLN A 257 12.38 0.22 15.15
C GLN A 257 12.25 0.02 13.63
N VAL A 258 12.21 -1.24 13.18
CA VAL A 258 12.01 -1.60 11.78
C VAL A 258 10.53 -1.49 11.44
N SER A 259 9.68 -1.95 12.35
CA SER A 259 8.22 -1.94 12.20
C SER A 259 7.67 -0.53 12.00
N THR A 260 8.13 0.46 12.76
CA THR A 260 7.64 1.85 12.64
C THR A 260 7.91 2.43 11.27
N ARG A 261 9.15 2.32 10.77
CA ARG A 261 9.56 2.82 9.44
C ARG A 261 8.86 2.08 8.31
N PHE A 262 8.60 0.80 8.52
CA PHE A 262 7.95 -0.06 7.55
C PHE A 262 6.45 0.25 7.46
N LEU A 263 5.77 0.37 8.60
CA LEU A 263 4.35 0.72 8.64
C LEU A 263 4.11 2.16 8.18
N SER A 264 4.99 3.11 8.55
CA SER A 264 4.88 4.51 8.10
C SER A 264 5.04 4.69 6.59
N ALA A 265 5.51 3.69 5.84
CA ALA A 265 5.52 3.73 4.38
C ALA A 265 4.17 3.36 3.74
N SER A 266 3.18 2.91 4.54
CA SER A 266 1.90 2.41 4.06
C SER A 266 0.84 3.53 3.94
N PRO A 267 0.36 3.86 2.73
CA PRO A 267 -0.66 4.91 2.52
C PRO A 267 -1.95 4.76 3.33
N PRO A 268 -2.52 3.55 3.55
CA PRO A 268 -3.79 3.41 4.25
C PRO A 268 -3.79 3.95 5.68
N ILE A 269 -2.62 3.97 6.35
CA ILE A 269 -2.49 4.55 7.69
C ILE A 269 -2.78 6.06 7.67
N TYR A 270 -2.27 6.77 6.66
CA TYR A 270 -2.49 8.21 6.50
C TYR A 270 -3.90 8.53 6.01
N TRP A 271 -4.49 7.65 5.21
CA TRP A 271 -5.87 7.81 4.76
C TRP A 271 -6.86 7.67 5.91
N ALA A 272 -6.64 6.71 6.81
CA ALA A 272 -7.41 6.61 8.05
C ALA A 272 -7.22 7.86 8.93
N ALA A 273 -5.99 8.38 9.04
CA ALA A 273 -5.71 9.61 9.78
C ALA A 273 -6.43 10.83 9.18
N ALA A 274 -6.42 10.98 7.85
CA ALA A 274 -7.11 12.06 7.15
C ALA A 274 -8.63 11.99 7.36
N HIS A 275 -9.20 10.78 7.35
CA HIS A 275 -10.63 10.58 7.60
C HIS A 275 -11.04 11.00 9.03
N ILE A 276 -10.18 10.78 10.03
CA ILE A 276 -10.41 11.28 11.41
C ILE A 276 -10.44 12.81 11.42
N LEU A 277 -9.47 13.44 10.75
CA LEU A 277 -9.33 14.90 10.71
C LEU A 277 -10.48 15.59 9.97
N ALA A 278 -10.97 14.97 8.89
CA ALA A 278 -12.05 15.51 8.08
C ALA A 278 -13.45 15.28 8.68
N SER A 279 -13.61 14.35 9.63
CA SER A 279 -14.92 14.00 10.17
C SER A 279 -15.49 15.13 11.07
N PRO A 280 -16.75 15.57 10.85
CA PRO A 280 -17.33 16.72 11.55
C PRO A 280 -17.69 16.46 13.03
N SER A 281 -17.56 15.22 13.52
CA SER A 281 -17.92 14.86 14.91
C SER A 281 -17.01 15.54 15.94
N ARG A 282 -17.61 15.99 17.06
CA ARG A 282 -16.88 16.62 18.17
C ARG A 282 -15.85 15.67 18.80
N SER A 283 -16.13 14.36 18.78
CA SER A 283 -15.21 13.32 19.25
C SER A 283 -14.04 13.14 18.28
N SER A 284 -14.29 13.02 16.97
CA SER A 284 -13.23 12.83 15.95
C SER A 284 -12.26 14.01 15.91
N LYS A 285 -12.74 15.24 16.08
CA LYS A 285 -11.87 16.43 16.18
C LYS A 285 -10.91 16.38 17.37
N ARG A 286 -11.35 15.87 18.53
CA ARG A 286 -10.47 15.68 19.71
C ARG A 286 -9.39 14.64 19.42
N TRP A 287 -9.77 13.50 18.84
CA TRP A 287 -8.81 12.45 18.46
C TRP A 287 -7.82 12.94 17.39
N GLY A 288 -8.29 13.67 16.38
CA GLY A 288 -7.43 14.28 15.37
C GLY A 288 -6.43 15.26 15.97
N TYR A 289 -6.87 16.15 16.86
CA TYR A 289 -6.00 17.08 17.56
C TYR A 289 -4.96 16.35 18.43
N LEU A 290 -5.38 15.33 19.18
CA LEU A 290 -4.47 14.50 19.98
C LEU A 290 -3.39 13.84 19.11
N ILE A 291 -3.79 13.27 17.98
CA ILE A 291 -2.86 12.67 17.00
C ILE A 291 -1.87 13.73 16.50
N CYS A 292 -2.35 14.90 16.06
CA CYS A 292 -1.48 15.97 15.55
C CYS A 292 -0.49 16.48 16.61
N VAL A 293 -0.97 16.80 17.82
CA VAL A 293 -0.10 17.25 18.92
C VAL A 293 0.94 16.18 19.24
N TYR A 294 0.54 14.92 19.24
CA TYR A 294 1.43 13.81 19.54
C TYR A 294 2.51 13.61 18.45
N PHE A 295 2.15 13.69 17.16
CA PHE A 295 3.13 13.65 16.06
C PHE A 295 4.10 14.85 16.10
N ILE A 296 3.61 16.06 16.39
CA ILE A 296 4.47 17.24 16.54
C ILE A 296 5.44 17.04 17.71
N ALA A 297 4.94 16.61 18.87
CA ALA A 297 5.76 16.32 20.05
C ALA A 297 6.81 15.23 19.75
N TYR A 298 6.41 14.18 19.02
CA TYR A 298 7.31 13.11 18.59
C TYR A 298 8.43 13.63 17.70
N ILE A 299 8.12 14.47 16.70
CA ILE A 299 9.13 15.06 15.82
C ILE A 299 10.09 15.94 16.61
N LEU A 300 9.59 16.81 17.49
CA LEU A 300 10.42 17.69 18.31
C LEU A 300 11.32 16.91 19.26
N LEU A 301 10.77 15.91 19.96
CA LEU A 301 11.52 15.04 20.85
C LEU A 301 12.56 14.22 20.08
N GLY A 302 12.19 13.76 18.88
CA GLY A 302 13.07 13.05 17.98
C GLY A 302 14.25 13.88 17.51
N SER A 303 13.99 15.12 17.08
CA SER A 303 15.05 16.07 16.72
C SER A 303 15.99 16.31 17.89
N LEU A 304 15.45 16.51 19.10
CA LEU A 304 16.25 16.74 20.30
C LEU A 304 17.12 15.51 20.66
N LEU A 305 16.53 14.32 20.69
CA LEU A 305 17.24 13.09 21.02
C LEU A 305 18.31 12.76 19.98
N PHE A 306 17.98 12.90 18.68
CA PHE A 306 18.91 12.65 17.59
C PHE A 306 20.10 13.62 17.61
N SER A 307 19.87 14.92 17.85
CA SER A 307 20.95 15.90 18.02
C SER A 307 21.86 15.63 19.21
N ASN A 308 21.38 14.88 20.20
CA ASN A 308 22.15 14.47 21.38
C ASN A 308 22.69 13.03 21.29
N PHE A 309 22.71 12.42 20.09
CA PHE A 309 23.19 11.05 19.84
C PHE A 309 22.43 9.95 20.60
N TYR A 310 21.22 10.21 21.08
CA TYR A 310 20.36 9.19 21.67
C TYR A 310 19.65 8.37 20.59
N PRO A 311 19.38 7.07 20.85
CA PRO A 311 18.64 6.24 19.92
C PRO A 311 17.19 6.74 19.78
N PHE A 312 16.79 7.06 18.55
CA PHE A 312 15.43 7.46 18.21
C PHE A 312 14.95 6.73 16.95
N THR A 313 13.66 6.38 16.91
CA THR A 313 13.07 5.48 15.90
C THR A 313 12.39 6.19 14.74
#